data_AF-A0A938MK88-F1
#
_entry.id   AF-A0A938MK88-F1
#
_cell.length_a   1.000
_cell.length_b   1.000
_cell.length_c   1.000
_cell.angle_alpha   90.00
_cell.angle_beta   90.00
_cell.angle_gamma   90.00
#
_symmetry.space_group_name_H-M   'P 1'
#
loop_
_entity.id
_entity.type
_entity.pdbx_description
1 polymer ?
#
loop_
_entity_poly.entity_id
_entity_poly.type
_entity_poly.pdbx_seq_one_letter_code
_entity_poly.pdbx_strand_id
1 'polypeptide(L)'
;GNDAQAIKEAVSAAQKDSGVVFFPPGTYKTDETILVPSGVSLRGASAENTVIEGIGYDPHANRRAWFTGRHAPGAPVVRLSDHTAVESLTIRGATSKGRGGVALIEAVPAELKFPATAEVTDLAIRRCRLHAQEDMSTGWAPYANRAVYVGPRSQRVRFISNEVFGGVDFREIRRLDMIDNRFHGGNVHASAYDSLVDANFFVDSPTRFLVYPRRHCHIRFNEVHQAHRSSWENAEEIFLVHGGGRKSFGLVTSASPTTLADKGQSWKPGFYKDATALIISGRGFGQYRTVADSTADTLTLESPWRVVPDQTSEYVVGAMHVENDAV
;
A
#
# COMPACT_ATOMS: atom_id res chain seq x y z
N GLY A 1 -28.02 6.42 18.20
CA GLY A 1 -27.54 5.52 19.27
C GLY A 1 -26.07 5.25 19.03
N ASN A 2 -25.50 4.32 19.77
CA ASN A 2 -24.26 3.64 19.40
C ASN A 2 -24.65 2.26 18.89
N ASP A 3 -24.24 1.92 17.67
CA ASP A 3 -24.65 0.73 16.92
C ASP A 3 -23.56 -0.36 16.94
N ALA A 4 -22.45 -0.14 17.66
CA ALA A 4 -21.29 -1.03 17.71
C ALA A 4 -21.66 -2.50 18.01
N GLN A 5 -22.54 -2.74 18.98
CA GLN A 5 -22.94 -4.09 19.37
C GLN A 5 -23.72 -4.80 18.25
N ALA A 6 -24.68 -4.13 17.62
CA ALA A 6 -25.45 -4.69 16.53
C ALA A 6 -24.56 -4.99 15.31
N ILE A 7 -23.59 -4.11 15.03
CA ILE A 7 -22.61 -4.32 13.95
C ILE A 7 -21.74 -5.56 14.24
N LYS A 8 -21.23 -5.71 15.47
CA LYS A 8 -20.44 -6.88 15.88
C LYS A 8 -21.21 -8.19 15.72
N GLU A 9 -22.48 -8.20 16.12
CA GLU A 9 -23.36 -9.37 15.96
C GLU A 9 -23.57 -9.72 14.49
N ALA A 10 -23.84 -8.72 13.64
CA ALA A 10 -24.00 -8.91 12.20
C ALA A 10 -22.72 -9.42 11.52
N VAL A 11 -21.55 -8.88 11.89
CA VAL A 11 -20.26 -9.35 11.40
C VAL A 11 -19.99 -10.80 11.84
N SER A 12 -20.28 -11.13 13.11
CA SER A 12 -20.11 -12.49 13.63
C SER A 12 -21.04 -13.49 12.93
N ALA A 13 -22.25 -13.07 12.58
CA ALA A 13 -23.17 -13.88 11.78
C ALA A 13 -22.64 -14.09 10.35
N ALA A 14 -22.17 -13.02 9.69
CA ALA A 14 -21.62 -13.10 8.34
C ALA A 14 -20.35 -13.96 8.26
N GLN A 15 -19.53 -13.96 9.31
CA GLN A 15 -18.28 -14.73 9.36
C GLN A 15 -18.50 -16.25 9.20
N LYS A 16 -19.66 -16.77 9.63
CA LYS A 16 -19.95 -18.21 9.58
C LYS A 16 -19.92 -18.77 8.15
N ASP A 17 -20.33 -17.96 7.18
CA ASP A 17 -20.52 -18.38 5.79
C ASP A 17 -19.79 -17.44 4.78
N SER A 18 -18.78 -16.68 5.23
CA SER A 18 -18.09 -15.68 4.40
C SER A 18 -19.05 -14.69 3.72
N GLY A 19 -20.00 -14.19 4.49
CA GLY A 19 -21.14 -13.42 4.02
C GLY A 19 -20.92 -11.91 3.95
N VAL A 20 -21.97 -11.21 3.53
CA VAL A 20 -22.01 -9.75 3.43
C VAL A 20 -22.84 -9.18 4.57
N VAL A 21 -22.26 -8.24 5.33
CA VAL A 21 -23.03 -7.39 6.23
C VAL A 21 -23.58 -6.22 5.41
N PHE A 22 -24.89 -6.23 5.21
CA PHE A 22 -25.58 -5.18 4.47
C PHE A 22 -26.05 -4.07 5.41
N PHE A 23 -25.74 -2.83 5.06
CA PHE A 23 -26.16 -1.61 5.75
C PHE A 23 -27.19 -0.86 4.90
N PRO A 24 -28.49 -0.92 5.26
CA PRO A 24 -29.51 -0.07 4.65
C PRO A 24 -29.19 1.43 4.75
N PRO A 25 -29.91 2.30 4.02
CA PRO A 25 -29.76 3.75 4.17
C PRO A 25 -29.91 4.17 5.64
N GLY A 26 -28.97 5.00 6.12
CA GLY A 26 -28.90 5.43 7.50
C GLY A 26 -27.48 5.75 7.95
N THR A 27 -27.38 6.32 9.15
CA THR A 27 -26.11 6.60 9.81
C THR A 27 -25.94 5.67 11.00
N TYR A 28 -24.92 4.82 10.94
CA TYR A 28 -24.56 3.84 11.95
C TYR A 28 -23.36 4.37 12.72
N LYS A 29 -23.54 4.65 14.01
CA LYS A 29 -22.50 5.24 14.85
C LYS A 29 -21.75 4.17 15.62
N THR A 30 -20.43 4.29 15.73
CA THR A 30 -19.61 3.40 16.56
C THR A 30 -18.56 4.19 17.33
N ASP A 31 -18.35 3.85 18.59
CA ASP A 31 -17.22 4.32 19.40
C ASP A 31 -16.18 3.21 19.63
N GLU A 32 -16.33 2.08 18.93
CA GLU A 32 -15.42 0.95 18.90
C GLU A 32 -14.97 0.65 17.47
N THR A 33 -13.81 -0.01 17.35
CA THR A 33 -13.32 -0.51 16.06
C THR A 33 -14.22 -1.63 15.53
N ILE A 34 -14.64 -1.53 14.27
CA ILE A 34 -15.30 -2.62 13.54
C ILE A 34 -14.22 -3.57 13.01
N LEU A 35 -14.09 -4.74 13.61
CA LEU A 35 -13.19 -5.79 13.16
C LEU A 35 -13.89 -6.63 12.08
N VAL A 36 -13.39 -6.59 10.84
CA VAL A 36 -13.92 -7.37 9.72
C VAL A 36 -13.02 -8.60 9.51
N PRO A 37 -13.49 -9.81 9.86
CA PRO A 37 -12.71 -11.04 9.74
C PRO A 37 -12.65 -11.51 8.28
N SER A 38 -11.79 -12.50 8.05
CA SER A 38 -11.60 -13.02 6.70
C SER A 38 -12.89 -13.57 6.08
N GLY A 39 -13.09 -13.29 4.80
CA GLY A 39 -14.28 -13.69 4.04
C GLY A 39 -15.50 -12.80 4.22
N VAL A 40 -15.50 -11.83 5.15
CA VAL A 40 -16.63 -10.92 5.37
C VAL A 40 -16.49 -9.65 4.55
N SER A 41 -17.60 -9.21 3.94
CA SER A 41 -17.69 -7.92 3.25
C SER A 41 -18.69 -6.99 3.92
N LEU A 42 -18.39 -5.70 3.96
CA LEU A 42 -19.33 -4.64 4.36
C LEU A 42 -19.90 -3.97 3.11
N ARG A 43 -21.22 -3.92 2.98
CA ARG A 43 -21.88 -3.31 1.82
C ARG A 43 -22.98 -2.36 2.23
N GLY A 44 -22.93 -1.12 1.78
CA GLY A 44 -24.04 -0.18 1.92
C GLY A 44 -25.04 -0.24 0.78
N ALA A 45 -26.15 0.49 0.95
CA ALA A 45 -27.10 0.72 -0.13
C ALA A 45 -26.54 1.67 -1.20
N SER A 46 -25.80 2.70 -0.77
CA SER A 46 -25.10 3.66 -1.62
C SER A 46 -24.12 4.47 -0.76
N ALA A 47 -23.08 5.03 -1.37
CA ALA A 47 -22.15 5.88 -0.65
C ALA A 47 -22.82 7.16 -0.13
N GLU A 48 -23.86 7.63 -0.81
CA GLU A 48 -24.60 8.85 -0.52
C GLU A 48 -25.50 8.71 0.72
N ASN A 49 -26.06 7.52 0.95
CA ASN A 49 -27.14 7.34 1.94
C ASN A 49 -26.81 6.34 3.05
N THR A 50 -25.72 5.59 2.96
CA THR A 50 -25.25 4.69 4.02
C THR A 50 -23.96 5.21 4.61
N VAL A 51 -23.97 5.54 5.89
CA VAL A 51 -22.81 6.14 6.59
C VAL A 51 -22.45 5.31 7.82
N ILE A 52 -21.20 4.87 7.89
CA ILE A 52 -20.57 4.43 9.14
C ILE A 52 -19.79 5.62 9.70
N GLU A 53 -20.17 6.09 10.88
CA GLU A 53 -19.52 7.22 11.55
C GLU A 53 -18.95 6.77 12.89
N GLY A 54 -17.65 6.97 13.11
CA GLY A 54 -17.10 6.55 14.39
C GLY A 54 -15.74 7.10 14.74
N ILE A 55 -15.33 6.74 15.95
CA ILE A 55 -13.96 6.94 16.41
C ILE A 55 -13.45 5.57 16.84
N GLY A 56 -12.32 5.15 16.28
CA GLY A 56 -11.78 3.85 16.60
C GLY A 56 -11.23 3.79 18.03
N TYR A 57 -11.55 2.68 18.69
CA TYR A 57 -11.03 2.30 20.01
C TYR A 57 -10.83 0.79 20.03
N ASP A 58 -9.68 0.34 20.53
CA ASP A 58 -9.38 -1.07 20.77
C ASP A 58 -8.53 -1.20 22.05
N PRO A 59 -9.13 -1.63 23.18
CA PRO A 59 -8.41 -1.78 24.45
C PRO A 59 -7.46 -2.99 24.46
N HIS A 60 -7.55 -3.87 23.46
CA HIS A 60 -6.80 -5.12 23.35
C HIS A 60 -5.74 -5.10 22.24
N ALA A 61 -5.60 -4.00 21.50
CA ALA A 61 -4.63 -3.88 20.41
C ALA A 61 -3.17 -4.00 20.92
N ASN A 62 -2.47 -5.05 20.51
CA ASN A 62 -1.03 -5.20 20.73
C ASN A 62 -0.24 -4.37 19.70
N ARG A 63 -0.01 -3.07 19.95
CA ARG A 63 0.69 -2.15 19.02
C ARG A 63 2.15 -1.88 19.40
N ARG A 64 2.95 -2.92 19.66
CA ARG A 64 4.37 -2.79 20.10
C ARG A 64 5.36 -2.18 19.09
N ALA A 65 4.95 -1.58 17.96
CA ALA A 65 5.91 -1.15 16.92
C ALA A 65 5.72 0.25 16.30
N TRP A 66 4.68 1.03 16.62
CA TRP A 66 4.48 2.32 15.93
C TRP A 66 4.00 3.41 16.89
N PHE A 67 4.98 4.18 17.39
CA PHE A 67 4.88 5.39 18.22
C PHE A 67 4.46 5.20 19.68
N THR A 68 5.34 5.63 20.57
CA THR A 68 5.26 5.52 22.04
C THR A 68 4.52 6.70 22.65
N GLY A 69 3.43 6.45 23.39
CA GLY A 69 2.79 7.43 24.26
C GLY A 69 1.45 6.93 24.80
N ARG A 70 1.30 6.86 26.13
CA ARG A 70 0.14 6.25 26.81
C ARG A 70 -1.09 7.16 26.81
N HIS A 71 -2.13 6.74 26.09
CA HIS A 71 -3.54 6.52 26.46
C HIS A 71 -4.03 5.43 25.45
N ALA A 72 -5.20 4.78 25.61
CA ALA A 72 -5.56 3.60 24.79
C ALA A 72 -5.15 3.74 23.31
N PRO A 73 -4.46 2.74 22.72
CA PRO A 73 -3.78 2.92 21.45
C PRO A 73 -4.82 3.29 20.39
N GLY A 74 -4.62 4.45 19.75
CA GLY A 74 -5.56 4.86 18.70
C GLY A 74 -5.71 3.77 17.65
N ALA A 75 -6.94 3.60 17.14
CA ALA A 75 -7.38 2.46 16.37
C ALA A 75 -8.24 2.93 15.18
N PRO A 76 -8.34 2.16 14.09
CA PRO A 76 -9.15 2.54 12.94
C PRO A 76 -10.64 2.46 13.29
N VAL A 77 -11.48 3.12 12.50
CA VAL A 77 -12.94 2.88 12.57
C VAL A 77 -13.24 1.47 12.03
N VAL A 78 -12.54 1.06 10.97
CA VAL A 78 -12.68 -0.28 10.37
C VAL A 78 -11.31 -0.95 10.23
N ARG A 79 -11.18 -2.16 10.76
CA ARG A 79 -10.02 -3.02 10.52
C ARG A 79 -10.39 -4.19 9.63
N LEU A 80 -9.66 -4.35 8.53
CA LEU A 80 -9.90 -5.36 7.51
C LEU A 80 -8.86 -6.48 7.58
N SER A 81 -9.32 -7.73 7.42
CA SER A 81 -8.49 -8.93 7.30
C SER A 81 -8.38 -9.39 5.83
N ASP A 82 -7.82 -10.56 5.57
CA ASP A 82 -7.73 -11.17 4.24
C ASP A 82 -9.11 -11.44 3.63
N HIS A 83 -9.25 -11.36 2.32
CA HIS A 83 -10.50 -11.69 1.60
C HIS A 83 -11.69 -10.85 2.07
N THR A 84 -11.46 -9.56 2.32
CA THR A 84 -12.50 -8.62 2.77
C THR A 84 -12.79 -7.57 1.72
N ALA A 85 -14.01 -7.05 1.75
CA ALA A 85 -14.39 -5.91 0.93
C ALA A 85 -15.22 -4.88 1.67
N VAL A 86 -15.08 -3.62 1.27
CA VAL A 86 -15.96 -2.51 1.66
C VAL A 86 -16.52 -1.88 0.39
N GLU A 87 -17.84 -1.77 0.30
CA GLU A 87 -18.49 -1.35 -0.93
C GLU A 87 -19.72 -0.45 -0.71
N SER A 88 -19.85 0.59 -1.53
CA SER A 88 -21.06 1.41 -1.65
C SER A 88 -21.56 2.00 -0.33
N LEU A 89 -20.65 2.55 0.48
CA LEU A 89 -20.95 3.26 1.72
C LEU A 89 -19.96 4.40 1.97
N THR A 90 -20.35 5.31 2.86
CA THR A 90 -19.45 6.30 3.44
C THR A 90 -18.87 5.78 4.75
N ILE A 91 -17.56 5.95 4.96
CA ILE A 91 -16.92 5.83 6.28
C ILE A 91 -16.37 7.18 6.65
N ARG A 92 -16.72 7.68 7.83
CA ARG A 92 -16.23 8.97 8.33
C ARG A 92 -15.87 8.93 9.81
N GLY A 93 -14.93 9.78 10.19
CA GLY A 93 -14.61 10.01 11.59
C GLY A 93 -13.12 10.18 11.84
N ALA A 94 -12.69 9.95 13.08
CA ALA A 94 -11.31 10.20 13.52
C ALA A 94 -10.57 8.89 13.82
N THR A 95 -9.26 8.90 13.57
CA THR A 95 -8.33 7.80 13.83
C THR A 95 -8.07 7.54 15.31
N SER A 96 -8.49 8.44 16.22
CA SER A 96 -8.65 8.15 17.65
C SER A 96 -9.28 9.28 18.44
N LYS A 97 -9.74 8.97 19.67
CA LYS A 97 -9.84 9.94 20.77
C LYS A 97 -8.44 10.06 21.42
N GLY A 98 -7.49 10.78 20.82
CA GLY A 98 -6.15 11.01 21.39
C GLY A 98 -5.00 11.01 20.38
N ARG A 99 -3.75 10.81 20.84
CA ARG A 99 -2.59 10.57 19.96
C ARG A 99 -2.48 9.07 19.65
N GLY A 100 -2.90 8.64 18.46
CA GLY A 100 -2.73 7.26 17.97
C GLY A 100 -3.64 6.91 16.77
N GLY A 101 -3.40 5.75 16.14
CA GLY A 101 -4.09 5.30 14.92
C GLY A 101 -3.29 5.61 13.66
N VAL A 102 -3.24 4.69 12.69
CA VAL A 102 -2.46 4.85 11.44
C VAL A 102 -3.36 5.36 10.31
N ALA A 103 -4.64 4.94 10.30
CA ALA A 103 -5.65 5.33 9.31
C ALA A 103 -7.11 5.14 9.79
N LEU A 104 -8.08 5.76 9.09
CA LEU A 104 -9.53 5.54 9.29
C LEU A 104 -9.91 4.07 9.00
N ILE A 105 -9.33 3.50 7.95
CA ILE A 105 -9.40 2.08 7.61
C ILE A 105 -7.99 1.51 7.61
N GLU A 106 -7.76 0.45 8.40
CA GLU A 106 -6.49 -0.28 8.40
C GLU A 106 -6.71 -1.71 7.91
N ALA A 107 -5.92 -2.16 6.95
CA ALA A 107 -5.79 -3.57 6.59
C ALA A 107 -4.37 -4.04 6.92
N VAL A 108 -4.28 -4.92 7.90
CA VAL A 108 -3.03 -5.49 8.39
C VAL A 108 -3.27 -6.97 8.74
N PRO A 109 -2.24 -7.84 8.66
CA PRO A 109 -2.39 -9.22 9.08
C PRO A 109 -2.87 -9.33 10.54
N ALA A 110 -3.61 -10.40 10.84
CA ALA A 110 -4.13 -10.66 12.19
C ALA A 110 -3.00 -10.74 13.24
N GLU A 111 -1.86 -11.33 12.87
CA GLU A 111 -0.64 -11.35 13.67
C GLU A 111 0.52 -10.63 12.95
N LEU A 112 1.06 -9.60 13.58
CA LEU A 112 2.29 -8.93 13.15
C LEU A 112 3.47 -9.46 13.99
N LYS A 113 4.01 -10.63 13.63
CA LYS A 113 5.25 -11.16 14.21
C LYS A 113 6.45 -10.64 13.42
N PHE A 114 7.53 -10.23 14.10
CA PHE A 114 8.78 -9.83 13.43
C PHE A 114 9.72 -11.04 13.29
N PRO A 115 10.35 -11.29 12.13
CA PRO A 115 10.21 -10.54 10.87
C PRO A 115 8.81 -10.74 10.26
N ALA A 116 8.22 -9.65 9.75
CA ALA A 116 6.84 -9.63 9.24
C ALA A 116 6.70 -10.47 7.97
N THR A 117 6.44 -11.78 8.13
CA THR A 117 6.19 -12.72 7.03
C THR A 117 4.73 -12.76 6.61
N ALA A 118 3.81 -12.33 7.46
CA ALA A 118 2.38 -12.30 7.16
C ALA A 118 2.03 -11.16 6.19
N GLU A 119 1.05 -11.40 5.33
CA GLU A 119 0.63 -10.52 4.24
C GLU A 119 -0.89 -10.37 4.24
N VAL A 120 -1.39 -9.23 3.78
CA VAL A 120 -2.83 -9.05 3.53
C VAL A 120 -3.18 -9.56 2.14
N THR A 121 -4.14 -10.47 2.03
CA THR A 121 -4.53 -11.09 0.76
C THR A 121 -5.91 -10.65 0.31
N ASP A 122 -6.04 -10.28 -0.96
CA ASP A 122 -7.29 -9.93 -1.65
C ASP A 122 -8.24 -9.00 -0.87
N LEU A 123 -7.89 -7.71 -0.90
CA LEU A 123 -8.68 -6.63 -0.33
C LEU A 123 -9.37 -5.84 -1.45
N ALA A 124 -10.62 -5.43 -1.25
CA ALA A 124 -11.29 -4.49 -2.12
C ALA A 124 -11.99 -3.35 -1.36
N ILE A 125 -11.71 -2.10 -1.69
CA ILE A 125 -12.49 -0.94 -1.27
C ILE A 125 -12.98 -0.25 -2.54
N ARG A 126 -14.30 -0.20 -2.73
CA ARG A 126 -14.87 0.32 -3.97
C ARG A 126 -16.14 1.10 -3.81
N ARG A 127 -16.30 2.15 -4.63
CA ARG A 127 -17.51 2.99 -4.64
C ARG A 127 -17.82 3.54 -3.25
N CYS A 128 -16.78 3.87 -2.48
CA CYS A 128 -16.92 4.39 -1.12
C CYS A 128 -16.55 5.88 -1.07
N ARG A 129 -17.11 6.59 -0.09
CA ARG A 129 -16.62 7.92 0.30
C ARG A 129 -15.92 7.82 1.66
N LEU A 130 -14.68 8.26 1.74
CA LEU A 130 -13.84 8.09 2.92
C LEU A 130 -13.47 9.46 3.47
N HIS A 131 -13.97 9.79 4.65
CA HIS A 131 -13.71 11.07 5.31
C HIS A 131 -12.90 10.86 6.58
N ALA A 132 -11.58 10.91 6.46
CA ALA A 132 -10.70 10.98 7.61
C ALA A 132 -10.71 12.43 8.12
N GLN A 133 -11.27 12.67 9.30
CA GLN A 133 -11.29 14.02 9.89
C GLN A 133 -9.89 14.43 10.32
N GLU A 134 -9.52 15.69 10.08
CA GLU A 134 -8.27 16.31 10.53
C GLU A 134 -8.34 16.64 12.03
N ASP A 135 -7.47 16.04 12.85
CA ASP A 135 -7.18 16.61 14.17
C ASP A 135 -6.02 17.60 14.00
N MET A 136 -6.38 18.85 13.78
CA MET A 136 -5.43 19.96 13.60
C MET A 136 -4.74 20.37 14.92
N SER A 137 -5.07 19.75 16.06
CA SER A 137 -4.55 20.16 17.37
C SER A 137 -3.11 19.70 17.64
N THR A 138 -2.56 18.76 16.86
CA THR A 138 -1.28 18.12 17.23
C THR A 138 -0.01 18.77 16.66
N GLY A 139 -0.11 19.81 15.82
CA GLY A 139 1.03 20.58 15.30
C GLY A 139 2.07 19.81 14.45
N TRP A 140 1.99 18.48 14.43
CA TRP A 140 2.77 17.58 13.59
C TRP A 140 2.02 17.24 12.31
N ALA A 141 2.21 18.13 11.33
CA ALA A 141 2.24 17.94 9.88
C ALA A 141 1.02 17.29 9.16
N PRO A 142 0.73 17.71 7.91
CA PRO A 142 -0.33 17.18 7.02
C PRO A 142 -0.18 15.70 6.59
N TYR A 143 0.59 14.90 7.34
CA TYR A 143 0.85 13.47 7.13
C TYR A 143 0.12 12.55 8.13
N ALA A 144 -0.64 13.13 9.08
CA ALA A 144 -1.17 12.38 10.22
C ALA A 144 -2.44 11.57 9.92
N ASN A 145 -3.33 12.02 9.02
CA ASN A 145 -4.66 11.41 8.86
C ASN A 145 -4.82 10.71 7.51
N ARG A 146 -4.39 9.44 7.49
CA ARG A 146 -4.66 8.54 6.38
C ARG A 146 -6.13 8.08 6.43
N ALA A 147 -6.84 8.17 5.32
CA ALA A 147 -8.10 7.47 5.13
C ALA A 147 -7.88 5.95 5.07
N VAL A 148 -6.81 5.50 4.42
CA VAL A 148 -6.53 4.07 4.26
C VAL A 148 -5.06 3.76 4.49
N TYR A 149 -4.79 2.70 5.25
CA TYR A 149 -3.48 2.06 5.35
C TYR A 149 -3.61 0.57 5.03
N VAL A 150 -2.76 0.06 4.14
CA VAL A 150 -2.66 -1.37 3.82
C VAL A 150 -1.20 -1.81 3.84
N GLY A 151 -0.86 -2.76 4.70
CA GLY A 151 0.53 -3.21 4.84
C GLY A 151 0.77 -4.17 6.01
N PRO A 152 2.04 -4.50 6.33
CA PRO A 152 3.26 -3.99 5.70
C PRO A 152 3.56 -4.60 4.32
N ARG A 153 2.93 -5.73 3.96
CA ARG A 153 3.02 -6.40 2.65
C ARG A 153 1.66 -6.95 2.27
N SER A 154 1.31 -6.91 0.99
CA SER A 154 -0.01 -7.37 0.53
C SER A 154 0.04 -8.03 -0.84
N GLN A 155 -0.84 -8.99 -1.11
CA GLN A 155 -0.89 -9.69 -2.39
C GLN A 155 -1.72 -8.94 -3.43
N ARG A 156 -2.99 -8.65 -3.14
CA ARG A 156 -3.88 -7.97 -4.08
C ARG A 156 -4.73 -6.94 -3.37
N VAL A 157 -4.72 -5.70 -3.87
CA VAL A 157 -5.53 -4.60 -3.36
C VAL A 157 -6.24 -3.93 -4.54
N ARG A 158 -7.56 -3.87 -4.47
CA ARG A 158 -8.41 -3.16 -5.42
C ARG A 158 -9.00 -1.93 -4.74
N PHE A 159 -8.54 -0.76 -5.15
CA PHE A 159 -9.01 0.53 -4.67
C PHE A 159 -9.65 1.27 -5.85
N ILE A 160 -10.98 1.13 -6.00
CA ILE A 160 -11.66 1.44 -7.26
C ILE A 160 -12.84 2.40 -7.06
N SER A 161 -12.90 3.48 -7.83
CA SER A 161 -14.05 4.41 -7.87
C SER A 161 -14.40 5.00 -6.49
N ASN A 162 -13.41 5.32 -5.66
CA ASN A 162 -13.63 5.91 -4.34
C ASN A 162 -13.45 7.44 -4.36
N GLU A 163 -14.15 8.13 -3.46
CA GLU A 163 -13.90 9.52 -3.14
C GLU A 163 -13.23 9.60 -1.76
N VAL A 164 -12.05 10.23 -1.66
CA VAL A 164 -11.21 10.17 -0.47
C VAL A 164 -10.87 11.58 0.00
N PHE A 165 -11.19 11.87 1.25
CA PHE A 165 -10.78 13.07 1.96
C PHE A 165 -9.76 12.65 3.03
N GLY A 166 -8.48 12.81 2.72
CA GLY A 166 -7.35 12.32 3.51
C GLY A 166 -6.34 11.49 2.69
N GLY A 167 -5.25 11.06 3.32
CA GLY A 167 -4.16 10.34 2.64
C GLY A 167 -4.38 8.83 2.49
N VAL A 168 -3.64 8.17 1.61
CA VAL A 168 -3.59 6.70 1.52
C VAL A 168 -2.13 6.21 1.55
N ASP A 169 -1.91 5.08 2.21
CA ASP A 169 -0.59 4.48 2.32
C ASP A 169 -0.66 2.97 2.06
N PHE A 170 -0.06 2.57 0.95
CA PHE A 170 -0.09 1.23 0.37
C PHE A 170 1.34 0.68 0.34
N ARG A 171 1.64 -0.29 1.21
CA ARG A 171 3.00 -0.81 1.42
C ARG A 171 3.19 -2.18 0.77
N GLU A 172 4.20 -2.28 -0.09
CA GLU A 172 4.70 -3.51 -0.72
C GLU A 172 3.58 -4.43 -1.23
N ILE A 173 2.82 -3.95 -2.22
CA ILE A 173 1.68 -4.65 -2.78
C ILE A 173 2.07 -5.39 -4.06
N ARG A 174 1.82 -6.70 -4.15
CA ARG A 174 2.12 -7.50 -5.35
C ARG A 174 1.23 -7.19 -6.56
N ARG A 175 0.00 -6.74 -6.33
CA ARG A 175 -0.92 -6.20 -7.34
C ARG A 175 -1.81 -5.13 -6.72
N LEU A 176 -1.61 -3.88 -7.08
CA LEU A 176 -2.47 -2.75 -6.75
C LEU A 176 -3.24 -2.33 -8.01
N ASP A 177 -4.56 -2.38 -7.94
CA ASP A 177 -5.46 -1.77 -8.91
C ASP A 177 -6.05 -0.50 -8.24
N MET A 178 -5.37 0.64 -8.40
CA MET A 178 -5.83 1.94 -7.90
C MET A 178 -6.43 2.73 -9.08
N ILE A 179 -7.75 2.62 -9.27
CA ILE A 179 -8.41 3.05 -10.51
C ILE A 179 -9.59 3.97 -10.23
N ASP A 180 -9.73 5.05 -11.00
CA ASP A 180 -10.93 5.91 -10.99
C ASP A 180 -11.24 6.55 -9.61
N ASN A 181 -10.22 6.77 -8.77
CA ASN A 181 -10.45 7.39 -7.47
C ASN A 181 -10.29 8.90 -7.53
N ARG A 182 -11.12 9.62 -6.77
CA ARG A 182 -11.01 11.05 -6.52
C ARG A 182 -10.42 11.31 -5.14
N PHE A 183 -9.34 12.06 -5.07
CA PHE A 183 -8.68 12.44 -3.81
C PHE A 183 -8.82 13.93 -3.57
N HIS A 184 -9.20 14.29 -2.35
CA HIS A 184 -9.31 15.65 -1.83
C HIS A 184 -8.30 15.81 -0.69
N GLY A 185 -7.22 16.54 -0.95
CA GLY A 185 -6.14 16.69 0.01
C GLY A 185 -5.41 15.38 0.36
N GLY A 186 -4.64 15.41 1.44
CA GLY A 186 -3.84 14.27 1.90
C GLY A 186 -2.68 13.87 0.97
N ASN A 187 -2.02 12.77 1.31
CA ASN A 187 -0.83 12.28 0.60
C ASN A 187 -1.12 10.89 0.05
N VAL A 188 -0.69 10.60 -1.16
CA VAL A 188 -0.78 9.26 -1.74
C VAL A 188 0.60 8.64 -1.74
N HIS A 189 0.72 7.50 -1.08
CA HIS A 189 1.94 6.70 -1.07
C HIS A 189 1.62 5.26 -1.46
N ALA A 190 2.26 4.77 -2.52
CA ALA A 190 2.11 3.37 -2.95
C ALA A 190 3.43 2.74 -3.37
N SER A 191 3.83 1.64 -2.74
CA SER A 191 4.90 0.76 -3.23
C SER A 191 4.29 -0.52 -3.76
N ALA A 192 4.42 -0.79 -5.05
CA ALA A 192 3.72 -1.90 -5.67
C ALA A 192 4.50 -2.58 -6.80
N TYR A 193 4.15 -3.82 -7.10
CA TYR A 193 4.62 -4.66 -8.20
C TYR A 193 3.45 -4.95 -9.14
N ASP A 194 3.70 -5.20 -10.42
CA ASP A 194 2.73 -5.70 -11.40
C ASP A 194 1.38 -4.95 -11.33
N SER A 195 1.38 -3.61 -11.21
CA SER A 195 0.23 -2.81 -10.75
C SER A 195 -0.30 -1.82 -11.77
N LEU A 196 -1.52 -1.33 -11.53
CA LEU A 196 -2.17 -0.30 -12.32
C LEU A 196 -2.63 0.85 -11.41
N VAL A 197 -2.10 2.04 -11.65
CA VAL A 197 -2.57 3.29 -11.05
C VAL A 197 -3.12 4.15 -12.17
N ASP A 198 -4.44 4.16 -12.33
CA ASP A 198 -5.08 4.61 -13.57
C ASP A 198 -6.30 5.49 -13.34
N ALA A 199 -6.48 6.50 -14.19
CA ALA A 199 -7.68 7.35 -14.19
C ALA A 199 -8.01 8.02 -12.83
N ASN A 200 -7.04 8.23 -11.94
CA ASN A 200 -7.29 8.86 -10.66
C ASN A 200 -7.23 10.39 -10.78
N PHE A 201 -8.08 11.07 -10.01
CA PHE A 201 -8.22 12.52 -10.00
C PHE A 201 -7.83 13.09 -8.64
N PHE A 202 -6.70 13.78 -8.56
CA PHE A 202 -6.18 14.40 -7.33
C PHE A 202 -6.49 15.89 -7.34
N VAL A 203 -7.17 16.38 -6.30
CA VAL A 203 -7.57 17.80 -6.16
C VAL A 203 -7.13 18.31 -4.80
N ASP A 204 -6.65 19.55 -4.76
CA ASP A 204 -6.29 20.24 -3.51
C ASP A 204 -5.28 19.44 -2.66
N SER A 205 -4.41 18.65 -3.31
CA SER A 205 -3.38 17.87 -2.64
C SER A 205 -2.37 18.82 -1.97
N PRO A 206 -2.28 18.88 -0.62
CA PRO A 206 -1.29 19.70 0.06
C PRO A 206 0.13 19.19 -0.17
N THR A 207 0.29 17.92 -0.58
CA THR A 207 1.60 17.30 -0.82
C THR A 207 1.63 16.42 -2.10
N ARG A 208 2.23 15.22 -2.05
CA ARG A 208 2.71 14.42 -3.18
C ARG A 208 1.76 13.28 -3.56
N PHE A 209 1.69 13.03 -4.86
CA PHE A 209 1.36 11.73 -5.42
C PHE A 209 2.65 10.92 -5.62
N LEU A 210 2.89 9.96 -4.72
CA LEU A 210 4.13 9.20 -4.66
C LEU A 210 3.88 7.72 -4.92
N VAL A 211 4.37 7.24 -6.07
CA VAL A 211 4.36 5.82 -6.41
C VAL A 211 5.79 5.33 -6.54
N TYR A 212 6.11 4.26 -5.82
CA TYR A 212 7.35 3.49 -5.91
C TYR A 212 7.08 2.19 -6.69
N PRO A 213 7.10 2.23 -8.04
CA PRO A 213 6.81 1.07 -8.87
C PRO A 213 7.98 0.08 -8.88
N ARG A 214 7.89 -0.98 -8.08
CA ARG A 214 8.97 -1.96 -7.90
C ARG A 214 9.22 -2.82 -9.14
N ARG A 215 8.17 -3.14 -9.92
CA ARG A 215 8.21 -3.95 -11.17
C ARG A 215 6.89 -3.80 -11.93
N HIS A 216 6.91 -3.70 -13.26
CA HIS A 216 5.72 -3.71 -14.15
C HIS A 216 4.51 -2.92 -13.62
N CYS A 217 4.68 -1.65 -13.30
CA CYS A 217 3.56 -0.80 -12.90
C CYS A 217 3.22 0.19 -14.00
N HIS A 218 1.95 0.27 -14.36
CA HIS A 218 1.44 1.27 -15.29
C HIS A 218 0.80 2.42 -14.51
N ILE A 219 1.24 3.64 -14.78
CA ILE A 219 0.68 4.87 -14.20
C ILE A 219 0.14 5.70 -15.36
N ARG A 220 -1.18 5.69 -15.58
CA ARG A 220 -1.79 6.26 -16.79
C ARG A 220 -3.02 7.10 -16.45
N PHE A 221 -3.34 8.07 -17.32
CA PHE A 221 -4.56 8.87 -17.26
C PHE A 221 -4.90 9.50 -15.89
N ASN A 222 -3.91 9.65 -15.01
CA ASN A 222 -4.09 10.30 -13.71
C ASN A 222 -3.97 11.80 -13.89
N GLU A 223 -4.81 12.54 -13.19
CA GLU A 223 -4.86 14.00 -13.26
C GLU A 223 -4.58 14.60 -11.88
N VAL A 224 -3.67 15.57 -11.81
CA VAL A 224 -3.34 16.29 -10.57
C VAL A 224 -3.69 17.76 -10.77
N HIS A 225 -4.61 18.26 -9.95
CA HIS A 225 -5.14 19.63 -10.00
C HIS A 225 -4.87 20.35 -8.68
N GLN A 226 -4.46 21.61 -8.77
CA GLN A 226 -4.31 22.52 -7.61
C GLN A 226 -3.37 21.98 -6.50
N ALA A 227 -2.28 21.31 -6.89
CA ALA A 227 -1.28 20.78 -5.97
C ALA A 227 -0.44 21.89 -5.31
N HIS A 228 0.10 21.59 -4.12
CA HIS A 228 1.12 22.39 -3.42
C HIS A 228 0.65 23.76 -2.91
N ARG A 229 -0.32 23.77 -1.98
CA ARG A 229 -0.70 24.98 -1.21
C ARG A 229 0.08 25.17 0.10
N SER A 230 1.18 24.42 0.31
CA SER A 230 1.93 24.39 1.58
C SER A 230 3.42 24.68 1.37
N SER A 231 4.05 25.41 2.29
CA SER A 231 5.42 25.95 2.19
C SER A 231 6.56 24.92 2.37
N TRP A 232 6.30 23.63 2.17
CA TRP A 232 7.31 22.57 2.38
C TRP A 232 7.97 22.20 1.05
N GLU A 233 9.19 22.73 0.89
CA GLU A 233 10.12 22.50 -0.21
C GLU A 233 10.71 21.09 -0.11
N ASN A 234 10.07 20.09 -0.73
CA ASN A 234 10.84 18.97 -1.28
C ASN A 234 10.79 19.06 -2.79
N ALA A 235 11.73 19.81 -3.35
CA ALA A 235 12.02 19.95 -4.77
C ALA A 235 10.81 20.11 -5.72
N GLU A 236 9.66 20.59 -5.22
CA GLU A 236 8.42 20.79 -5.99
C GLU A 236 7.97 19.54 -6.77
N GLU A 237 8.21 18.35 -6.22
CA GLU A 237 7.89 17.07 -6.85
C GLU A 237 6.37 16.78 -6.80
N ILE A 238 5.62 17.34 -7.75
CA ILE A 238 4.16 17.14 -7.87
C ILE A 238 3.83 15.71 -8.30
N PHE A 239 4.60 15.18 -9.25
CA PHE A 239 4.54 13.81 -9.72
C PHE A 239 5.95 13.23 -9.69
N LEU A 240 6.18 12.25 -8.81
CA LEU A 240 7.50 11.64 -8.65
C LEU A 240 7.43 10.14 -8.87
N VAL A 241 8.14 9.67 -9.89
CA VAL A 241 8.51 8.27 -10.04
C VAL A 241 9.97 8.14 -9.62
N HIS A 242 10.20 7.83 -8.35
CA HIS A 242 11.56 7.80 -7.81
C HIS A 242 12.16 6.39 -7.80
N GLY A 243 13.19 6.17 -8.60
CA GLY A 243 14.04 4.97 -8.54
C GLY A 243 15.06 5.05 -7.40
N GLY A 244 14.60 4.97 -6.15
CA GLY A 244 15.45 5.20 -4.96
C GLY A 244 16.01 3.96 -4.26
N GLY A 245 15.95 2.78 -4.90
CA GLY A 245 16.46 1.55 -4.29
C GLY A 245 17.98 1.53 -4.22
N ARG A 246 18.55 0.94 -3.17
CA ARG A 246 19.99 0.59 -3.14
C ARG A 246 20.33 -0.23 -4.39
N LYS A 247 21.35 0.20 -5.12
CA LYS A 247 21.92 -0.52 -6.27
C LYS A 247 23.29 -1.05 -5.89
N SER A 248 23.64 -2.21 -6.41
CA SER A 248 25.00 -2.74 -6.36
C SER A 248 25.53 -2.87 -7.77
N PHE A 249 26.77 -2.45 -7.96
CA PHE A 249 27.53 -2.59 -9.20
C PHE A 249 28.63 -3.60 -8.96
N GLY A 250 29.01 -4.35 -9.99
CA GLY A 250 30.04 -5.35 -9.85
C GLY A 250 30.52 -5.92 -11.18
N LEU A 251 31.52 -6.79 -11.06
CA LEU A 251 32.11 -7.53 -12.18
C LEU A 251 31.70 -8.99 -12.05
N VAL A 252 31.23 -9.59 -13.13
CA VAL A 252 30.85 -11.00 -13.13
C VAL A 252 32.09 -11.86 -12.88
N THR A 253 32.04 -12.75 -11.88
CA THR A 253 33.08 -13.77 -11.68
C THR A 253 32.78 -15.02 -12.48
N SER A 254 31.50 -15.41 -12.55
CA SER A 254 31.00 -16.51 -13.38
C SER A 254 29.49 -16.38 -13.60
N ALA A 255 28.96 -16.98 -14.65
CA ALA A 255 27.53 -17.02 -14.90
C ALA A 255 27.11 -18.33 -15.58
N SER A 256 25.85 -18.70 -15.41
CA SER A 256 25.16 -19.73 -16.19
C SER A 256 23.99 -19.09 -16.93
N PRO A 257 23.22 -19.82 -17.75
CA PRO A 257 21.99 -19.26 -18.32
C PRO A 257 21.08 -18.60 -17.27
N THR A 258 20.95 -19.14 -16.06
CA THR A 258 20.00 -18.64 -15.04
C THR A 258 20.67 -18.08 -13.79
N THR A 259 21.99 -17.85 -13.80
CA THR A 259 22.71 -17.29 -12.64
C THR A 259 23.76 -16.27 -13.04
N LEU A 260 24.05 -15.33 -12.14
CA LEU A 260 25.18 -14.42 -12.19
C LEU A 260 25.85 -14.42 -10.82
N ALA A 261 27.13 -14.77 -10.75
CA ALA A 261 27.90 -14.77 -9.51
C ALA A 261 29.03 -13.74 -9.56
N ASP A 262 29.20 -13.02 -8.46
CA ASP A 262 30.26 -12.05 -8.22
C ASP A 262 30.83 -12.31 -6.82
N LYS A 263 31.99 -12.98 -6.77
CA LYS A 263 32.64 -13.39 -5.52
C LYS A 263 33.19 -12.21 -4.72
N GLY A 264 33.19 -10.99 -5.27
CA GLY A 264 33.51 -9.77 -4.55
C GLY A 264 32.37 -9.23 -3.69
N GLN A 265 31.16 -9.77 -3.84
CA GLN A 265 29.97 -9.26 -3.16
C GLN A 265 29.72 -9.92 -1.80
N SER A 266 28.95 -9.22 -0.97
CA SER A 266 28.55 -9.64 0.37
C SER A 266 27.12 -9.19 0.68
N TRP A 267 26.21 -9.48 -0.25
CA TRP A 267 24.80 -9.13 -0.13
C TRP A 267 24.12 -9.86 1.02
N LYS A 268 23.02 -9.30 1.49
CA LYS A 268 22.12 -10.04 2.37
C LYS A 268 21.35 -11.06 1.50
N PRO A 269 21.31 -12.36 1.88
CA PRO A 269 20.50 -13.33 1.16
C PRO A 269 19.03 -12.90 1.04
N GLY A 270 18.41 -13.14 -0.12
CA GLY A 270 17.07 -12.73 -0.50
C GLY A 270 16.88 -11.24 -0.80
N PHE A 271 17.92 -10.40 -0.63
CA PHE A 271 17.75 -8.94 -0.75
C PHE A 271 17.38 -8.47 -2.15
N TYR A 272 17.89 -9.13 -3.20
CA TYR A 272 17.61 -8.75 -4.59
C TYR A 272 16.48 -9.54 -5.22
N LYS A 273 15.68 -10.28 -4.44
CA LYS A 273 14.46 -10.90 -4.98
C LYS A 273 13.55 -9.83 -5.60
N ASP A 274 12.99 -10.15 -6.77
CA ASP A 274 12.17 -9.27 -7.61
C ASP A 274 12.91 -8.02 -8.17
N ALA A 275 14.24 -7.90 -7.95
CA ALA A 275 15.05 -6.83 -8.53
C ALA A 275 15.40 -7.10 -10.00
N THR A 276 16.00 -6.11 -10.66
CA THR A 276 16.53 -6.25 -12.02
C THR A 276 18.05 -6.32 -11.99
N ALA A 277 18.61 -7.34 -12.62
CA ALA A 277 20.03 -7.40 -12.97
C ALA A 277 20.20 -6.96 -14.43
N LEU A 278 21.01 -5.93 -14.69
CA LEU A 278 21.28 -5.39 -16.03
C LEU A 278 22.78 -5.47 -16.32
N ILE A 279 23.16 -6.01 -17.48
CA ILE A 279 24.55 -5.99 -17.97
C ILE A 279 24.83 -4.64 -18.63
N ILE A 280 25.78 -3.90 -18.07
CA ILE A 280 26.09 -2.50 -18.44
C ILE A 280 27.42 -2.35 -19.20
N SER A 281 28.22 -3.40 -19.29
CA SER A 281 29.42 -3.47 -20.13
C SER A 281 29.76 -4.93 -20.44
N GLY A 282 30.56 -5.17 -21.48
CA GLY A 282 31.10 -6.49 -21.82
C GLY A 282 30.12 -7.47 -22.48
N ARG A 283 30.39 -8.76 -22.35
CA ARG A 283 29.59 -9.81 -22.99
C ARG A 283 28.15 -9.81 -22.48
N GLY A 284 27.20 -9.72 -23.41
CA GLY A 284 25.77 -9.71 -23.08
C GLY A 284 25.22 -8.35 -22.66
N PHE A 285 25.99 -7.27 -22.90
CA PHE A 285 25.57 -5.87 -22.77
C PHE A 285 24.13 -5.62 -23.23
N GLY A 286 23.39 -4.86 -22.43
CA GLY A 286 22.01 -4.45 -22.70
C GLY A 286 20.95 -5.49 -22.32
N GLN A 287 21.32 -6.72 -21.97
CA GLN A 287 20.36 -7.68 -21.42
C GLN A 287 20.07 -7.38 -19.95
N TYR A 288 18.81 -7.54 -19.57
CA TYR A 288 18.38 -7.50 -18.17
C TYR A 288 17.53 -8.71 -17.82
N ARG A 289 17.51 -9.09 -16.55
CA ARG A 289 16.71 -10.20 -16.02
C ARG A 289 16.13 -9.85 -14.66
N THR A 290 14.91 -10.32 -14.40
CA THR A 290 14.36 -10.33 -13.05
C THR A 290 15.08 -11.38 -12.22
N VAL A 291 15.44 -11.00 -11.00
CA VAL A 291 16.11 -11.85 -10.02
C VAL A 291 15.06 -12.60 -9.23
N ALA A 292 15.05 -13.94 -9.35
CA ALA A 292 14.17 -14.83 -8.61
C ALA A 292 14.57 -14.92 -7.12
N ASP A 293 15.87 -14.93 -6.85
CA ASP A 293 16.44 -14.92 -5.49
C ASP A 293 17.93 -14.52 -5.52
N SER A 294 18.51 -14.21 -4.37
CA SER A 294 19.95 -13.89 -4.26
C SER A 294 20.58 -14.49 -3.01
N THR A 295 21.80 -15.03 -3.13
CA THR A 295 22.66 -15.35 -1.97
C THR A 295 23.50 -14.13 -1.60
N ALA A 296 24.59 -14.33 -0.85
CA ALA A 296 25.56 -13.27 -0.57
C ALA A 296 26.34 -12.80 -1.81
N ASP A 297 26.42 -13.61 -2.86
CA ASP A 297 27.32 -13.37 -3.99
C ASP A 297 26.76 -13.85 -5.35
N THR A 298 25.54 -14.41 -5.36
CA THR A 298 24.96 -15.03 -6.55
C THR A 298 23.51 -14.59 -6.71
N LEU A 299 23.16 -14.14 -7.91
CA LEU A 299 21.79 -13.89 -8.35
C LEU A 299 21.27 -15.12 -9.09
N THR A 300 20.08 -15.58 -8.73
CA THR A 300 19.29 -16.56 -9.50
C THR A 300 18.22 -15.81 -10.27
N LEU A 301 18.02 -16.14 -11.55
CA LEU A 301 17.22 -15.35 -12.49
C LEU A 301 15.94 -16.09 -12.89
N GLU A 302 14.85 -15.35 -13.14
CA GLU A 302 13.56 -15.91 -13.55
C GLU A 302 13.57 -16.48 -14.97
N SER A 303 14.43 -15.95 -15.84
CA SER A 303 14.55 -16.40 -17.24
C SER A 303 16.01 -16.42 -17.68
N PRO A 304 16.40 -17.32 -18.60
CA PRO A 304 17.80 -17.48 -18.97
C PRO A 304 18.33 -16.26 -19.74
N TRP A 305 19.61 -15.92 -19.56
CA TRP A 305 20.35 -15.03 -20.45
C TRP A 305 20.32 -15.58 -21.88
N ARG A 306 20.11 -14.71 -22.87
CA ARG A 306 20.25 -15.08 -24.28
C ARG A 306 21.73 -15.22 -24.65
N VAL A 307 22.55 -14.31 -24.12
CA VAL A 307 24.02 -14.38 -24.16
C VAL A 307 24.51 -14.41 -22.72
N VAL A 308 25.04 -15.55 -22.26
CA VAL A 308 25.55 -15.71 -20.89
C VAL A 308 26.74 -14.75 -20.68
N PRO A 309 26.69 -13.83 -19.69
CA PRO A 309 27.78 -12.92 -19.38
C PRO A 309 29.01 -13.69 -18.86
N ASP A 310 30.18 -13.08 -18.93
CA ASP A 310 31.44 -13.67 -18.47
C ASP A 310 32.27 -12.65 -17.69
N GLN A 311 33.53 -12.98 -17.40
CA GLN A 311 34.44 -12.13 -16.62
C GLN A 311 34.77 -10.76 -17.24
N THR A 312 34.37 -10.52 -18.50
CA THR A 312 34.47 -9.20 -19.14
C THR A 312 33.25 -8.31 -18.87
N SER A 313 32.23 -8.84 -18.18
CA SER A 313 30.91 -8.20 -18.07
C SER A 313 30.77 -7.45 -16.75
N GLU A 314 30.35 -6.19 -16.83
CA GLU A 314 29.93 -5.39 -15.68
C GLU A 314 28.41 -5.38 -15.57
N TYR A 315 27.90 -5.36 -14.35
CA TYR A 315 26.46 -5.37 -14.10
C TYR A 315 26.06 -4.35 -13.03
N VAL A 316 24.77 -4.03 -13.04
CA VAL A 316 24.08 -3.38 -11.94
C VAL A 316 22.91 -4.25 -11.52
N VAL A 317 22.69 -4.39 -10.21
CA VAL A 317 21.51 -5.04 -9.65
C VAL A 317 20.80 -4.10 -8.68
N GLY A 318 19.49 -4.01 -8.82
CA GLY A 318 18.64 -3.19 -7.95
C GLY A 318 17.24 -3.03 -8.52
N ALA A 319 16.40 -2.30 -7.80
CA ALA A 319 15.07 -1.96 -8.30
C ALA A 319 15.21 -0.93 -9.44
N MET A 320 14.95 -1.35 -10.67
CA MET A 320 14.89 -0.48 -11.84
C MET A 320 13.43 -0.08 -12.04
N HIS A 321 13.18 1.23 -12.12
CA HIS A 321 11.84 1.77 -12.18
C HIS A 321 11.62 2.39 -13.56
N VAL A 322 10.49 2.02 -14.18
CA VAL A 322 9.85 2.56 -15.40
C VAL A 322 9.99 1.71 -16.67
N GLU A 323 8.90 1.00 -17.01
CA GLU A 323 8.35 0.97 -18.37
C GLU A 323 7.24 2.04 -18.40
N ASN A 324 7.43 3.13 -19.13
CA ASN A 324 6.40 4.13 -19.36
C ASN A 324 5.88 3.90 -20.78
N ASP A 325 4.87 3.06 -20.92
CA ASP A 325 4.16 2.95 -22.19
C ASP A 325 3.22 4.14 -22.28
N ALA A 326 3.77 5.28 -22.72
CA ALA A 326 2.95 6.33 -23.28
C ALA A 326 2.28 5.74 -24.53
N VAL A 327 0.95 5.59 -24.47
CA VAL A 327 0.12 5.35 -25.65
C VAL A 327 -0.25 6.69 -26.26
#